data_AF-A0AAU6E247-F1
#
_entry.id   AF-A0AAU6E247-F1
#
_cell.length_a   1.000
_cell.length_b   1.000
_cell.length_c   1.000
_cell.angle_alpha   90.00
_cell.angle_beta   90.00
_cell.angle_gamma   90.00
#
_symmetry.space_group_name_H-M   'P 1'
#
loop_
_entity.id
_entity.type
_entity.pdbx_description
1 polymer ?
#
loop_
_entity_poly.entity_id
_entity_poly.type
_entity_poly.pdbx_seq_one_letter_code
_entity_poly.pdbx_strand_id
1 'polypeptide(L)'
;MIARAGVLTFSSDRLLPIDLAIRDWARRDEAVAERLRRVDNRRMALLREMIGTFCSDADEVEARSMLAFCVAIGAHFLAADHGDRTRAQVLARAADLLLNRPRKDHSH
;
A
#
# COMPACT_ATOMS: atom_id res chain seq x y z
N MET A 1 -15.21 8.50 2.59
CA MET A 1 -15.29 7.46 3.64
C MET A 1 -14.42 6.23 3.34
N ILE A 2 -14.11 5.92 2.07
CA ILE A 2 -13.24 4.80 1.66
C ILE A 2 -11.74 5.04 1.96
N ALA A 3 -11.28 6.30 1.98
CA ALA A 3 -9.86 6.64 2.19
C ALA A 3 -9.28 6.21 3.57
N ARG A 4 -10.12 5.93 4.57
CA ARG A 4 -9.65 5.35 5.85
C ARG A 4 -9.57 3.82 5.84
N ALA A 5 -10.25 3.14 4.93
CA ALA A 5 -10.25 1.67 4.89
C ALA A 5 -8.92 1.09 4.37
N GLY A 6 -8.28 1.77 3.40
CA GLY A 6 -6.96 1.37 2.87
C GLY A 6 -5.85 1.48 3.92
N VAL A 7 -5.89 2.53 4.75
CA VAL A 7 -5.00 2.67 5.92
C VAL A 7 -5.32 1.57 6.93
N LEU A 8 -6.58 1.27 7.24
CA LEU A 8 -6.91 0.24 8.24
C LEU A 8 -6.62 -1.22 7.83
N THR A 9 -6.43 -1.51 6.54
CA THR A 9 -6.10 -2.87 6.09
C THR A 9 -4.62 -3.21 6.34
N PHE A 10 -3.76 -2.19 6.49
CA PHE A 10 -2.33 -2.35 6.76
C PHE A 10 -1.85 -1.67 8.06
N SER A 11 -2.66 -0.77 8.65
CA SER A 11 -2.27 0.11 9.75
C SER A 11 -3.05 -0.20 11.04
N SER A 12 -2.94 -1.44 11.51
CA SER A 12 -2.98 -1.66 12.95
C SER A 12 -1.58 -2.08 13.37
N ASP A 13 -0.95 -1.36 14.32
CA ASP A 13 0.40 -1.67 14.84
C ASP A 13 0.56 -3.15 15.24
N ARG A 14 -0.54 -3.82 15.57
CA ARG A 14 -0.58 -5.26 15.88
C ARG A 14 -0.53 -6.17 14.64
N LEU A 15 -1.17 -5.79 13.54
CA LEU A 15 -1.33 -6.66 12.37
C LEU A 15 -0.14 -6.60 11.42
N LEU A 16 0.54 -5.45 11.35
CA LEU A 16 1.71 -5.29 10.49
C LEU A 16 2.83 -6.28 10.84
N PRO A 17 3.28 -6.43 12.11
CA PRO A 17 4.31 -7.41 12.46
C PRO A 17 3.92 -8.85 12.09
N ILE A 18 2.63 -9.19 12.20
CA ILE A 18 2.11 -10.51 11.84
C ILE A 18 2.18 -10.72 10.32
N ASP A 19 1.76 -9.73 9.52
CA ASP A 19 1.83 -9.81 8.05
C ASP A 19 3.29 -9.97 7.59
N LEU A 20 4.23 -9.23 8.19
CA LEU A 20 5.66 -9.36 7.88
C LEU A 20 6.23 -10.73 8.28
N ALA A 21 5.83 -11.27 9.43
CA ALA A 21 6.23 -12.62 9.85
C ALA A 21 5.68 -13.70 8.91
N ILE A 22 4.42 -13.58 8.47
CA ILE A 22 3.82 -14.49 7.48
C ILE A 22 4.56 -14.41 6.15
N ARG A 23 4.97 -13.22 5.70
CA ARG A 23 5.77 -13.04 4.47
C ARG A 23 7.15 -13.68 4.57
N ASP A 24 7.82 -13.56 5.72
CA ASP A 24 9.09 -14.26 5.97
C ASP A 24 8.90 -15.79 5.98
N TRP A 25 7.84 -16.29 6.60
CA TRP A 25 7.53 -17.73 6.60
C TRP A 25 7.19 -18.24 5.18
N ALA A 26 6.40 -17.50 4.41
CA ALA A 26 6.01 -17.86 3.05
C ALA A 26 7.22 -18.08 2.11
N ARG A 27 8.38 -17.46 2.37
CA ARG A 27 9.60 -17.70 1.57
C ARG A 27 10.13 -19.13 1.65
N ARG A 28 9.69 -19.90 2.64
CA ARG A 28 10.21 -21.23 2.97
C ARG A 28 9.12 -22.27 3.18
N ASP A 29 7.85 -21.91 2.98
CA ASP A 29 6.69 -22.78 3.11
C ASP A 29 5.67 -22.52 1.99
N GLU A 30 5.51 -23.47 1.09
CA GLU A 30 4.64 -23.36 -0.08
C GLU A 30 3.16 -23.26 0.29
N ALA A 31 2.71 -23.95 1.34
CA ALA A 31 1.33 -23.92 1.77
C ALA A 31 0.95 -22.56 2.37
N VAL A 32 1.93 -21.84 2.93
CA VAL A 32 1.77 -20.46 3.40
C VAL A 32 1.85 -19.48 2.24
N ALA A 33 2.78 -19.68 1.29
CA ALA A 33 2.87 -18.87 0.08
C ALA A 33 1.55 -18.86 -0.69
N GLU A 34 0.91 -20.02 -0.84
CA GLU A 34 -0.39 -20.14 -1.50
C GLU A 34 -1.53 -19.40 -0.75
N ARG A 35 -1.50 -19.42 0.59
CA ARG A 35 -2.44 -18.64 1.42
C ARG A 35 -2.21 -17.15 1.27
N LEU A 36 -0.95 -16.71 1.33
CA LEU A 36 -0.56 -15.32 1.16
C LEU A 36 -0.97 -14.79 -0.22
N ARG A 37 -0.76 -15.57 -1.28
CA ARG A 37 -1.17 -15.23 -2.65
C ARG A 37 -2.68 -14.96 -2.75
N ARG A 38 -3.51 -15.77 -2.10
CA ARG A 38 -4.98 -15.53 -2.07
C ARG A 38 -5.34 -14.24 -1.33
N VAL A 39 -4.69 -13.97 -0.20
CA VAL A 39 -4.92 -12.75 0.57
C VAL A 39 -4.49 -11.51 -0.23
N ASP A 40 -3.29 -11.52 -0.82
CA ASP A 40 -2.77 -10.42 -1.60
C ASP A 40 -3.61 -10.18 -2.87
N ASN A 41 -4.11 -11.24 -3.52
CA ASN A 41 -5.07 -11.11 -4.62
C ASN A 41 -6.37 -10.41 -4.19
N ARG A 42 -6.88 -10.68 -2.98
CA ARG A 42 -8.07 -10.01 -2.46
C ARG A 42 -7.80 -8.54 -2.15
N ARG A 43 -6.62 -8.22 -1.60
CA ARG A 43 -6.17 -6.83 -1.35
C ARG A 43 -6.01 -6.06 -2.66
N MET A 44 -5.42 -6.67 -3.69
CA MET A 44 -5.30 -6.09 -5.03
C MET A 44 -6.66 -5.85 -5.67
N ALA A 45 -7.62 -6.77 -5.53
CA ALA A 45 -8.98 -6.56 -6.04
C ALA A 45 -9.65 -5.31 -5.42
N LEU A 46 -9.46 -5.08 -4.12
CA LEU A 46 -9.96 -3.88 -3.44
C LEU A 46 -9.28 -2.60 -3.96
N LEU A 47 -7.95 -2.65 -4.18
CA LEU A 47 -7.22 -1.50 -4.73
C LEU A 47 -7.72 -1.14 -6.14
N ARG A 48 -7.94 -2.14 -7.00
CA ARG A 48 -8.49 -1.94 -8.34
C ARG A 48 -9.88 -1.33 -8.30
N GLU A 49 -10.77 -1.85 -7.44
CA GLU A 49 -12.12 -1.30 -7.26
C GLU A 49 -12.05 0.16 -6.81
N MET A 50 -11.23 0.46 -5.81
CA MET A 50 -11.09 1.81 -5.29
C MET A 50 -10.50 2.79 -6.32
N ILE A 51 -9.44 2.41 -7.02
CA ILE A 51 -8.76 3.26 -8.01
C ILE A 51 -9.64 3.44 -9.25
N GLY A 52 -10.35 2.39 -9.66
CA GLY A 52 -11.32 2.41 -10.75
C GLY A 52 -12.46 3.42 -10.55
N THR A 53 -12.71 3.88 -9.31
CA THR A 53 -13.70 4.95 -9.06
C THR A 53 -13.28 6.32 -9.60
N PHE A 54 -12.00 6.54 -9.86
CA PHE A 54 -11.46 7.83 -10.34
C PHE A 54 -10.47 7.72 -11.50
N CYS A 55 -10.15 6.51 -11.96
CA CYS A 55 -9.28 6.24 -13.10
C CYS A 55 -9.96 5.23 -14.03
N SER A 56 -10.18 5.59 -15.29
CA SER A 56 -10.88 4.74 -16.27
C SER A 56 -9.95 3.89 -17.14
N ASP A 57 -8.65 4.20 -17.16
CA ASP A 57 -7.66 3.41 -17.87
C ASP A 57 -7.33 2.16 -17.05
N ALA A 58 -7.65 0.99 -17.59
CA ALA A 58 -7.45 -0.29 -16.91
C ALA A 58 -5.97 -0.58 -16.62
N ASP A 59 -5.07 -0.19 -17.52
CA ASP A 59 -3.63 -0.41 -17.35
C ASP A 59 -3.08 0.51 -16.24
N GLU A 60 -3.56 1.75 -16.19
CA GLU A 60 -3.22 2.69 -15.13
C GLU A 60 -3.79 2.25 -13.76
N VAL A 61 -5.01 1.72 -13.72
CA VAL A 61 -5.62 1.14 -12.50
C VAL A 61 -4.75 0.01 -11.95
N GLU A 62 -4.30 -0.91 -12.80
CA GLU A 62 -3.44 -2.02 -12.39
C GLU A 62 -2.10 -1.50 -11.85
N ALA A 63 -1.45 -0.60 -12.59
CA ALA A 63 -0.16 -0.04 -12.21
C ALA A 63 -0.23 0.70 -10.87
N ARG A 64 -1.24 1.57 -10.68
CA ARG A 64 -1.47 2.29 -9.41
C ARG A 64 -1.79 1.34 -8.27
N SER A 65 -2.56 0.28 -8.52
CA SER A 65 -2.88 -0.75 -7.52
C SER A 65 -1.61 -1.46 -7.05
N MET A 66 -0.77 -1.91 -7.99
CA MET A 66 0.50 -2.55 -7.68
C MET A 66 1.42 -1.61 -6.88
N LEU A 67 1.58 -0.36 -7.33
CA LEU A 67 2.41 0.62 -6.65
C LEU A 67 1.91 0.95 -5.24
N ALA A 68 0.60 1.11 -5.05
CA ALA A 68 0.01 1.33 -3.73
C ALA A 68 0.27 0.15 -2.78
N PHE A 69 0.13 -1.08 -3.29
CA PHE A 69 0.44 -2.28 -2.53
C PHE A 69 1.93 -2.38 -2.18
N CYS A 70 2.81 -2.11 -3.14
CA CYS A 70 4.26 -2.08 -2.94
C CYS A 70 4.68 -1.02 -1.92
N VAL A 71 4.09 0.18 -1.93
CA VAL A 71 4.37 1.21 -0.92
C VAL A 71 3.93 0.74 0.46
N ALA A 72 2.73 0.16 0.59
CA ALA A 72 2.19 -0.28 1.88
C ALA A 72 3.06 -1.35 2.57
N ILE A 73 3.72 -2.22 1.81
CA ILE A 73 4.59 -3.28 2.37
C ILE A 73 6.07 -2.88 2.32
N GLY A 74 6.55 -2.44 1.16
CA GLY A 74 7.95 -2.13 0.90
C GLY A 74 8.50 -0.98 1.72
N ALA A 75 7.66 -0.03 2.14
CA ALA A 75 8.07 1.06 3.01
C ALA A 75 8.65 0.58 4.37
N HIS A 76 8.27 -0.61 4.82
CA HIS A 76 8.79 -1.20 6.06
C HIS A 76 10.17 -1.84 5.91
N PHE A 77 10.58 -2.14 4.68
CA PHE A 77 11.90 -2.70 4.37
C PHE A 77 12.89 -1.65 3.84
N LEU A 78 12.40 -0.45 3.49
CA LEU A 78 13.22 0.61 2.93
C LEU A 78 14.11 1.25 4.01
N ALA A 79 15.39 0.89 4.03
CA ALA A 79 16.43 1.50 4.86
C ALA A 79 17.09 2.69 4.14
N ALA A 80 16.29 3.70 3.79
CA ALA A 80 16.76 4.93 3.16
C ALA A 80 16.34 6.15 3.99
N ASP A 81 17.22 7.15 4.02
CA ASP A 81 16.91 8.49 4.52
C ASP A 81 16.13 9.31 3.48
N HIS A 82 15.51 10.41 3.92
CA HIS A 82 14.63 11.24 3.08
C HIS A 82 15.04 12.72 3.06
N GLY A 83 16.33 13.00 3.32
CA GLY A 83 16.85 14.36 3.45
C GLY A 83 16.12 15.12 4.56
N ASP A 84 15.65 16.33 4.26
CA ASP A 84 14.93 17.18 5.23
C ASP A 84 13.50 16.71 5.55
N ARG A 85 13.03 15.62 4.93
CA ARG A 85 11.66 15.13 5.07
C ARG A 85 11.61 13.91 5.97
N THR A 86 10.51 13.78 6.72
CA THR A 86 10.25 12.56 7.47
C THR A 86 9.69 11.46 6.56
N ARG A 87 9.88 10.19 6.95
CA ARG A 87 9.28 9.04 6.26
C ARG A 87 7.75 9.18 6.12
N ALA A 88 7.09 9.66 7.17
CA ALA A 88 5.65 9.88 7.15
C ALA A 88 5.22 10.92 6.10
N GLN A 89 5.99 12.01 5.93
CA GLN A 89 5.72 13.01 4.90
C GLN A 89 5.88 12.44 3.49
N VAL A 90 6.93 11.64 3.26
CA VAL A 90 7.16 11.01 1.95
C VAL A 90 6.07 9.99 1.64
N LEU A 91 5.67 9.15 2.60
CA LEU A 91 4.59 8.17 2.41
C LEU A 91 3.25 8.83 2.15
N ALA A 92 2.91 9.90 2.88
CA ALA A 92 1.71 10.68 2.62
C ALA A 92 1.71 11.24 1.20
N ARG A 93 2.86 11.78 0.75
CA ARG A 93 2.98 12.31 -0.61
C ARG A 93 2.88 11.22 -1.69
N ALA A 94 3.50 10.06 -1.47
CA ALA A 94 3.40 8.92 -2.37
C ALA A 94 1.94 8.44 -2.49
N ALA A 95 1.22 8.33 -1.37
CA ALA A 95 -0.20 7.97 -1.36
C ALA A 95 -1.04 9.01 -2.13
N ASP A 96 -0.78 10.30 -1.96
CA ASP A 96 -1.48 11.35 -2.71
C ASP A 96 -1.24 11.24 -4.23
N LEU A 97 -0.01 10.95 -4.67
CA LEU A 97 0.30 10.75 -6.09
C LEU A 97 -0.47 9.55 -6.67
N LEU A 98 -0.46 8.42 -5.96
CA LEU A 98 -1.12 7.19 -6.38
C LEU A 98 -2.65 7.32 -6.41
N LEU A 99 -3.22 8.10 -5.49
CA LEU A 99 -4.67 8.32 -5.38
C LEU A 99 -5.15 9.58 -6.12
N ASN A 100 -4.27 10.21 -6.90
CA ASN A 100 -4.55 11.45 -7.63
C ASN A 100 -5.13 12.56 -6.75
N ARG A 101 -4.61 12.69 -5.52
CA ARG A 101 -5.06 13.70 -4.56
C ARG A 101 -4.32 15.02 -4.81
N PRO A 102 -5.04 16.15 -4.92
CA PRO A 102 -4.39 17.45 -5.07
C PRO A 102 -3.51 17.75 -3.84
N ARG A 103 -2.38 18.41 -4.09
CA ARG A 103 -1.48 18.86 -3.02
C ARG A 103 -2.26 19.80 -2.10
N LYS A 104 -2.30 19.50 -0.80
CA LYS A 104 -2.74 20.49 0.18
C LYS A 104 -1.61 21.50 0.34
N ASP A 105 -1.75 22.66 -0.28
CA ASP A 105 -0.86 23.78 -0.03
C ASP A 105 -1.04 24.20 1.43
N HIS A 106 0.03 24.01 2.22
CA HIS A 106 0.12 24.59 3.55
C HIS A 106 0.64 26.01 3.37
N SER A 107 -0.25 26.90 2.94
CA SER A 107 -0.04 28.34 2.99
C SER A 107 -0.51 28.80 4.36
N HIS A 108 0.40 28.92 5.34
CA HIS A 108 0.33 29.85 6.48
C HIS A 108 1.69 29.93 7.16
#